data_AF-A0A2V2W2P6-F1
#
_entry.id   AF-A0A2V2W2P6-F1
#
_cell.length_a   1.000
_cell.length_b   1.000
_cell.length_c   1.000
_cell.angle_alpha   90.00
_cell.angle_beta   90.00
_cell.angle_gamma   90.00
#
_symmetry.space_group_name_H-M   'P 1'
#
loop_
_entity.id
_entity.type
_entity.pdbx_description
1 polymer ?
#
loop_
_entity_poly.entity_id
_entity_poly.type
_entity_poly.pdbx_seq_one_letter_code
_entity_poly.pdbx_strand_id
1 'polypeptide(L)'
;MTASSRFRSEPVDEPLLQRLEETRNGRKERAQATGTAQGEAGRMALLHFFRRGIVFSHRDFGTALDCVRASFATGTHRAYLYTGRGPSAQSMHIGHVIPFLLTRHLQDALGLPLVIQITDDEKHFFRDIPVSGERASGLVVENIKTSLPLASIHARHLYSATRCTWGTCAQLSCRCSAC
;
A
#
# COMPACT_ATOMS: atom_id res chain seq x y z
N MET A 1 -13.95 -8.70 27.36
CA MET A 1 -12.62 -8.80 26.73
C MET A 1 -12.69 -8.05 25.40
N THR A 2 -11.95 -6.95 25.23
CA THR A 2 -11.84 -6.28 23.94
C THR A 2 -11.07 -7.20 22.97
N ALA A 3 -11.49 -7.27 21.70
CA ALA A 3 -10.94 -8.19 20.71
C ALA A 3 -9.40 -8.09 20.51
N SER A 4 -8.78 -6.98 20.95
CA SER A 4 -7.35 -6.72 20.87
C SER A 4 -6.49 -7.62 21.77
N SER A 5 -7.00 -8.07 22.92
CA SER A 5 -6.19 -8.80 23.91
C SER A 5 -5.77 -10.19 23.44
N ARG A 6 -6.58 -10.84 22.59
CA ARG A 6 -6.30 -12.18 22.08
C ARG A 6 -5.19 -12.18 21.03
N PHE A 7 -5.14 -11.13 20.22
CA PHE A 7 -4.15 -11.03 19.16
C PHE A 7 -2.89 -10.29 19.61
N ARG A 8 -2.83 -9.64 20.78
CA ARG A 8 -1.72 -8.75 21.20
C ARG A 8 -1.58 -7.53 20.28
N SER A 9 -2.70 -7.05 19.74
CA SER A 9 -2.73 -5.78 19.01
C SER A 9 -3.09 -4.64 19.96
N GLU A 10 -2.76 -3.43 19.56
CA GLU A 10 -3.13 -2.19 20.22
C GLU A 10 -4.32 -1.56 19.49
N PRO A 11 -5.23 -0.88 20.20
CA PRO A 11 -6.33 -0.15 19.56
C PRO A 11 -5.79 1.08 18.82
N VAL A 12 -6.47 1.46 17.73
CA VAL A 12 -6.25 2.79 17.15
C VAL A 12 -6.91 3.82 18.05
N ASP A 13 -6.11 4.54 18.83
CA ASP A 13 -6.55 5.56 19.79
C ASP A 13 -6.28 6.99 19.30
N GLU A 14 -6.86 7.97 20.00
CA GLU A 14 -6.72 9.38 19.62
C GLU A 14 -5.24 9.86 19.58
N PRO A 15 -4.38 9.49 20.55
CA PRO A 15 -2.95 9.80 20.47
C PRO A 15 -2.27 9.29 19.19
N LEU A 16 -2.58 8.06 18.75
CA LEU A 16 -2.01 7.53 17.51
C LEU A 16 -2.51 8.30 16.28
N LEU A 17 -3.80 8.65 16.25
CA LEU A 17 -4.38 9.43 15.16
C LEU A 17 -3.76 10.83 15.07
N GLN A 18 -3.51 11.45 16.22
CA GLN A 18 -2.80 12.72 16.29
C GLN A 18 -1.38 12.60 15.72
N ARG A 19 -0.62 11.55 16.10
CA ARG A 19 0.72 11.31 15.54
C ARG A 19 0.71 11.11 14.03
N LEU A 20 -0.30 10.42 13.50
CA LEU A 20 -0.47 10.23 12.06
C LEU A 20 -0.72 11.57 11.36
N GLU A 21 -1.58 12.42 11.90
CA GLU A 21 -1.87 13.74 11.34
C GLU A 21 -0.65 14.67 11.41
N GLU A 22 0.10 14.66 12.51
CA GLU A 22 1.37 15.38 12.63
C GLU A 22 2.40 14.92 11.58
N THR A 23 2.52 13.61 11.37
CA THR A 23 3.44 13.04 10.36
C THR A 23 3.05 13.48 8.96
N ARG A 24 1.75 13.47 8.66
CA ARG A 24 1.20 13.96 7.39
C ARG A 24 1.48 15.45 7.17
N ASN A 25 1.28 16.27 8.20
CA ASN A 25 1.48 17.71 8.11
C ASN A 25 2.97 18.06 7.92
N GLY A 26 3.87 17.42 8.67
CA GLY A 26 5.31 17.61 8.48
C GLY A 26 5.79 17.24 7.06
N ARG A 27 5.17 16.24 6.41
CA ARG A 27 5.42 15.95 4.99
C ARG A 27 4.95 17.08 4.08
N LYS A 28 3.73 17.60 4.28
CA LYS A 28 3.18 18.68 3.43
C LYS A 28 4.06 19.92 3.46
N GLU A 29 4.52 20.31 4.64
CA GLU A 29 5.43 21.45 4.83
C GLU A 29 6.74 21.23 4.06
N ARG A 30 7.33 20.03 4.13
CA ARG A 30 8.53 19.69 3.35
C ARG A 30 8.30 19.68 1.83
N ALA A 31 7.15 19.18 1.37
CA ALA A 31 6.79 19.19 -0.05
C ALA A 31 6.63 20.61 -0.59
N GLN A 32 6.02 21.50 0.20
CA GLN A 32 5.90 22.92 -0.10
C GLN A 32 7.28 23.62 -0.14
N ALA A 33 8.16 23.31 0.81
CA ALA A 33 9.52 23.87 0.85
C ALA A 33 10.43 23.42 -0.31
N THR A 34 10.17 22.25 -0.90
CA THR A 34 11.00 21.68 -1.98
C THR A 34 10.45 21.95 -3.39
N GLY A 35 9.37 22.72 -3.54
CA GLY A 35 8.81 23.09 -4.85
C GLY A 35 8.29 21.92 -5.68
N THR A 36 8.14 20.74 -5.09
CA THR A 36 7.57 19.57 -5.78
C THR A 36 6.05 19.70 -5.80
N ALA A 37 5.51 20.32 -6.85
CA ALA A 37 4.08 20.35 -7.10
C ALA A 37 3.56 18.91 -7.26
N GLN A 38 2.91 18.37 -6.23
CA GLN A 38 2.14 17.14 -6.37
C GLN A 38 0.75 17.50 -6.87
N GLY A 39 0.41 17.02 -8.07
CA GLY A 39 -0.92 17.09 -8.67
C GLY A 39 -2.00 16.61 -7.70
N GLU A 40 -3.20 17.14 -7.89
CA GLU A 40 -4.41 17.05 -7.06
C GLU A 40 -4.56 15.73 -6.28
N ALA A 41 -3.86 15.59 -5.15
CA ALA A 41 -4.24 14.68 -4.08
C ALA A 41 -5.40 15.35 -3.34
N GLY A 42 -6.53 15.44 -4.04
CA GLY A 42 -7.74 16.08 -3.56
C GLY A 42 -8.18 15.43 -2.27
N ARG A 43 -8.28 16.23 -1.20
CA ARG A 43 -9.28 16.19 -0.11
C ARG A 43 -9.70 14.84 0.52
N MET A 44 -9.04 13.74 0.21
CA MET A 44 -9.40 12.41 0.70
C MET A 44 -8.73 12.26 2.05
N ALA A 45 -9.46 12.75 3.04
CA ALA A 45 -9.16 12.61 4.44
C ALA A 45 -8.91 11.11 4.73
N LEU A 46 -7.63 10.73 4.88
CA LEU A 46 -7.17 9.49 5.54
C LEU A 46 -8.06 9.11 6.72
N LEU A 47 -8.50 10.15 7.40
CA LEU A 47 -9.44 10.21 8.50
C LEU A 47 -10.66 9.29 8.36
N HIS A 48 -11.22 8.97 7.19
CA HIS A 48 -12.47 8.18 7.18
C HIS A 48 -12.29 6.70 7.55
N PHE A 49 -11.20 6.04 7.13
CA PHE A 49 -10.93 4.64 7.48
C PHE A 49 -10.68 4.47 8.99
N PHE A 50 -9.96 5.42 9.58
CA PHE A 50 -9.65 5.42 11.00
C PHE A 50 -10.81 5.97 11.86
N ARG A 51 -11.43 7.10 11.50
CA ARG A 51 -12.56 7.68 12.25
C ARG A 51 -13.80 6.81 12.26
N ARG A 52 -14.04 6.03 11.20
CA ARG A 52 -15.18 5.11 11.14
C ARG A 52 -14.88 3.74 11.76
N GLY A 53 -13.69 3.54 12.34
CA GLY A 53 -13.30 2.27 12.96
C GLY A 53 -13.17 1.11 11.97
N ILE A 54 -12.96 1.39 10.68
CA ILE A 54 -12.68 0.34 9.69
C ILE A 54 -11.29 -0.24 9.95
N VAL A 55 -10.33 0.64 10.22
CA VAL A 55 -9.01 0.29 10.79
C VAL A 55 -9.06 0.61 12.28
N PHE A 56 -9.21 -0.41 13.12
CA PHE A 56 -9.47 -0.26 14.56
C PHE A 56 -8.34 -0.79 15.45
N SER A 57 -7.35 -1.49 14.90
CA SER A 57 -6.21 -1.98 15.66
C SER A 57 -4.92 -1.98 14.84
N HIS A 58 -3.78 -1.99 15.53
CA HIS A 58 -2.45 -1.97 14.94
C HIS A 58 -1.43 -2.73 15.81
N ARG A 59 -0.19 -2.83 15.32
CA ARG A 59 1.01 -3.24 16.07
C ARG A 59 2.17 -2.35 15.65
N ASP A 60 2.87 -1.76 16.61
CA ASP A 60 4.06 -0.93 16.37
C ASP A 60 3.86 0.21 15.36
N PHE A 61 2.62 0.62 15.08
CA PHE A 61 2.34 1.65 14.08
C PHE A 61 2.83 3.01 14.56
N GLY A 62 2.75 3.30 15.86
CA GLY A 62 3.36 4.49 16.45
C GLY A 62 4.87 4.55 16.19
N THR A 63 5.58 3.45 16.46
CA THR A 63 7.02 3.31 16.19
C THR A 63 7.32 3.52 14.70
N ALA A 64 6.51 2.95 13.82
CA ALA A 64 6.66 3.14 12.38
C ALA A 64 6.49 4.61 11.98
N LEU A 65 5.53 5.34 12.55
CA LEU A 65 5.35 6.78 12.31
C LEU A 65 6.56 7.59 12.77
N ASP A 66 7.15 7.25 13.93
CA ASP A 66 8.36 7.90 14.42
C ASP A 66 9.55 7.68 13.47
N CYS A 67 9.71 6.46 12.94
CA CYS A 67 10.71 6.16 11.90
C CYS A 67 10.50 6.98 10.63
N VAL A 68 9.24 7.14 10.20
CA VAL A 68 8.88 7.96 9.03
C VAL A 68 9.22 9.44 9.28
N ARG A 69 8.87 9.98 10.45
CA ARG A 69 9.21 11.36 10.82
C ARG A 69 10.71 11.60 10.83
N ALA A 70 11.48 10.68 11.44
CA ALA A 70 12.94 10.75 11.44
C ALA A 70 13.53 10.74 10.01
N SER A 71 12.89 10.02 9.08
CA SER A 71 13.29 9.99 7.67
C SER A 71 13.15 11.33 6.96
N PHE A 72 12.29 12.24 7.46
CA PHE A 72 12.14 13.57 6.88
C PHE A 72 13.37 14.45 7.09
N ALA A 73 14.08 14.28 8.22
CA ALA A 73 15.31 15.03 8.51
C ALA A 73 16.47 14.60 7.59
N THR A 74 16.59 13.31 7.28
CA THR A 74 17.67 12.77 6.45
C THR A 74 17.33 12.75 4.96
N GLY A 75 16.07 12.89 4.61
CA GLY A 75 15.56 12.87 3.23
C GLY A 75 15.50 11.49 2.57
N THR A 76 16.08 10.45 3.19
CA THR A 76 16.03 9.05 2.76
C THR A 76 14.91 8.30 3.48
N HIS A 77 14.04 7.62 2.72
CA HIS A 77 12.98 6.78 3.29
C HIS A 77 13.57 5.63 4.13
N ARG A 78 13.12 5.51 5.38
CA ARG A 78 13.49 4.42 6.31
C ARG A 78 12.39 3.38 6.47
N ALA A 79 11.27 3.56 5.78
CA ALA A 79 10.11 2.69 5.79
C ALA A 79 9.52 2.60 4.39
N TYR A 80 8.75 1.54 4.14
CA TYR A 80 7.98 1.35 2.93
C TYR A 80 6.65 0.70 3.29
N LEU A 81 5.65 0.88 2.42
CA LEU A 81 4.37 0.21 2.54
C LEU A 81 4.44 -1.11 1.78
N TYR A 82 3.87 -2.15 2.37
CA TYR A 82 3.77 -3.47 1.75
C TYR A 82 2.33 -3.94 1.80
N THR A 83 1.83 -4.42 0.67
CA THR A 83 0.54 -5.09 0.56
C THR A 83 0.63 -6.22 -0.44
N GLY A 84 -0.33 -7.12 -0.44
CA GLY A 84 -0.32 -8.26 -1.33
C GLY A 84 -1.71 -8.70 -1.76
N ARG A 85 -1.73 -9.47 -2.85
CA ARG A 85 -2.94 -10.10 -3.37
C ARG A 85 -2.60 -11.41 -4.05
N GLY A 86 -3.21 -12.50 -3.60
CA GLY A 86 -3.21 -13.75 -4.36
C GLY A 86 -4.09 -13.61 -5.61
N PRO A 87 -3.64 -14.08 -6.79
CA PRO A 87 -4.44 -14.00 -8.00
C PRO A 87 -5.74 -14.79 -7.84
N SER A 88 -6.87 -14.14 -8.11
CA SER A 88 -8.19 -14.77 -8.08
C SER A 88 -8.62 -15.21 -9.48
N ALA A 89 -9.24 -16.39 -9.58
CA ALA A 89 -9.82 -16.91 -10.83
C ALA A 89 -11.15 -16.21 -11.20
N GLN A 90 -11.75 -15.46 -10.28
CA GLN A 90 -13.00 -14.70 -10.46
C GLN A 90 -12.75 -13.20 -10.39
N SER A 91 -13.73 -12.41 -10.85
CA SER A 91 -13.74 -10.95 -10.84
C SER A 91 -13.56 -10.38 -9.43
N MET A 92 -13.02 -9.15 -9.35
CA MET A 92 -12.87 -8.46 -8.08
C MET A 92 -14.21 -8.04 -7.50
N HIS A 93 -14.47 -8.38 -6.24
CA HIS A 93 -15.49 -7.73 -5.44
C HIS A 93 -14.92 -6.54 -4.65
N ILE A 94 -15.81 -5.66 -4.18
CA ILE A 94 -15.45 -4.42 -3.47
C ILE A 94 -14.57 -4.66 -2.22
N GLY A 95 -14.70 -5.82 -1.56
CA GLY A 95 -13.85 -6.18 -0.43
C GLY A 95 -12.34 -6.23 -0.76
N HIS A 96 -11.96 -6.55 -2.00
CA HIS A 96 -10.56 -6.55 -2.41
C HIS A 96 -9.99 -5.15 -2.61
N VAL A 97 -10.84 -4.14 -2.74
CA VAL A 97 -10.44 -2.76 -3.04
C VAL A 97 -10.04 -2.02 -1.76
N ILE A 98 -10.64 -2.36 -0.61
CA ILE A 98 -10.42 -1.69 0.68
C ILE A 98 -8.92 -1.65 1.08
N PRO A 99 -8.15 -2.75 1.04
CA PRO A 99 -6.72 -2.71 1.38
C PRO A 99 -5.91 -1.79 0.47
N PHE A 100 -6.21 -1.75 -0.83
CA PHE A 100 -5.51 -0.90 -1.79
C PHE A 100 -5.85 0.58 -1.61
N LEU A 101 -7.10 0.92 -1.29
CA LEU A 101 -7.49 2.29 -0.95
C LEU A 101 -6.78 2.75 0.32
N LEU A 102 -6.74 1.90 1.35
CA LEU A 102 -6.04 2.22 2.58
C LEU A 102 -4.53 2.45 2.35
N THR A 103 -3.86 1.57 1.62
CA THR A 103 -2.42 1.73 1.34
C THR A 103 -2.15 2.92 0.43
N ARG A 104 -3.04 3.23 -0.52
CA ARG A 104 -2.97 4.47 -1.29
C ARG A 104 -3.05 5.69 -0.38
N HIS A 105 -4.04 5.74 0.51
CA HIS A 105 -4.19 6.86 1.44
C HIS A 105 -2.95 7.03 2.32
N LEU A 106 -2.38 5.94 2.82
CA LEU A 106 -1.13 5.97 3.58
C LEU A 106 0.06 6.41 2.72
N GLN A 107 0.13 5.98 1.46
CA GLN A 107 1.15 6.44 0.50
C GLN A 107 1.07 7.96 0.29
N ASP A 108 -0.14 8.49 0.13
CA ASP A 108 -0.39 9.93 -0.02
C ASP A 108 -0.22 10.72 1.29
N ALA A 109 -0.37 10.08 2.46
CA ALA A 109 -0.09 10.72 3.74
C ALA A 109 1.41 10.80 4.04
N LEU A 110 2.10 9.66 3.92
CA LEU A 110 3.43 9.44 4.47
C LEU A 110 4.55 9.59 3.43
N GLY A 111 4.22 9.42 2.15
CA GLY A 111 5.14 9.62 1.04
C GLY A 111 6.08 8.46 0.83
N LEU A 112 5.67 7.29 1.31
CA LEU A 112 6.48 6.10 1.29
C LEU A 112 6.39 5.37 -0.05
N PRO A 113 7.46 4.70 -0.47
CA PRO A 113 7.37 3.73 -1.55
C PRO A 113 6.40 2.60 -1.15
N LEU A 114 5.62 2.12 -2.12
CA LEU A 114 4.68 1.02 -1.95
C LEU A 114 5.14 -0.16 -2.80
N VAL A 115 5.22 -1.32 -2.15
CA VAL A 115 5.49 -2.64 -2.73
C VAL A 115 4.20 -3.44 -2.73
N ILE A 116 3.82 -3.98 -3.89
CA ILE A 116 2.66 -4.86 -4.04
C ILE A 116 3.16 -6.25 -4.45
N GLN A 117 2.84 -7.28 -3.65
CA GLN A 117 3.14 -8.66 -3.99
C GLN A 117 1.91 -9.39 -4.55
N ILE A 118 2.11 -10.12 -5.65
CA ILE A 118 1.14 -11.08 -6.17
C ILE A 118 1.56 -12.50 -5.75
N THR A 119 0.80 -13.12 -4.85
CA THR A 119 1.12 -14.45 -4.28
C THR A 119 0.55 -15.59 -5.14
N ASP A 120 1.05 -15.69 -6.37
CA ASP A 120 0.69 -16.74 -7.33
C ASP A 120 1.21 -18.13 -6.95
N ASP A 121 2.35 -18.20 -6.27
CA ASP A 121 2.94 -19.40 -5.68
C ASP A 121 2.02 -20.04 -4.63
N GLU A 122 1.51 -19.25 -3.70
CA GLU A 122 0.58 -19.67 -2.66
C GLU A 122 -0.69 -20.26 -3.30
N LYS A 123 -1.26 -19.57 -4.29
CA LYS A 123 -2.49 -19.99 -4.96
C LYS A 123 -2.36 -21.29 -5.74
N HIS A 124 -1.17 -21.60 -6.23
CA HIS A 124 -0.88 -22.89 -6.86
C HIS A 124 -0.94 -24.03 -5.85
N PHE A 125 -0.22 -23.89 -4.75
CA PHE A 125 -0.13 -24.94 -3.72
C PHE A 125 -1.49 -25.30 -3.12
N PHE A 126 -2.43 -24.36 -3.05
CA PHE A 126 -3.73 -24.59 -2.43
C PHE A 126 -4.88 -24.92 -3.39
N ARG A 127 -4.77 -24.68 -4.71
CA ARG A 127 -5.92 -24.80 -5.64
C ARG A 127 -5.59 -25.35 -7.03
N ASP A 128 -4.41 -25.91 -7.25
CA ASP A 128 -3.96 -26.40 -8.57
C ASP A 128 -4.10 -25.35 -9.69
N ILE A 129 -4.00 -24.06 -9.33
CA ILE A 129 -3.99 -22.97 -10.31
C ILE A 129 -2.62 -23.02 -11.02
N PRO A 130 -2.53 -22.93 -12.35
CA PRO A 130 -1.25 -22.97 -13.04
C PRO A 130 -0.30 -21.87 -12.54
N VAL A 131 0.95 -22.22 -12.22
CA VAL A 131 2.06 -21.27 -11.91
C VAL A 131 2.79 -20.81 -13.14
N SER A 132 2.71 -21.59 -14.20
CA SER A 132 3.42 -21.37 -15.46
C SER A 132 2.45 -21.44 -16.62
N GLY A 133 2.85 -20.82 -17.74
CA GLY A 133 2.04 -20.72 -18.95
C GLY A 133 1.18 -19.46 -19.05
N GLU A 134 0.47 -19.34 -20.17
CA GLU A 134 -0.30 -18.15 -20.54
C GLU A 134 -1.46 -17.89 -19.58
N ARG A 135 -2.11 -18.95 -19.09
CA ARG A 135 -3.23 -18.84 -18.15
C ARG A 135 -2.81 -18.27 -16.79
N ALA A 136 -1.66 -18.69 -16.26
CA ALA A 136 -1.08 -18.14 -15.03
C ALA A 136 -0.76 -16.65 -15.19
N SER A 137 -0.10 -16.33 -16.30
CA SER A 137 0.33 -14.97 -16.64
C SER A 137 -0.86 -14.03 -16.85
N GLY A 138 -1.90 -14.51 -17.53
CA GLY A 138 -3.14 -13.77 -17.74
C GLY A 138 -3.86 -13.45 -16.43
N LEU A 139 -3.97 -14.40 -15.50
CA LEU A 139 -4.56 -14.15 -14.19
C LEU A 139 -3.81 -13.07 -13.41
N VAL A 140 -2.48 -13.16 -13.35
CA VAL A 140 -1.64 -12.15 -12.67
C VAL A 140 -1.84 -10.78 -13.31
N VAL A 141 -1.77 -10.67 -14.63
CA VAL A 141 -1.92 -9.41 -15.36
C VAL A 141 -3.31 -8.79 -15.16
N GLU A 142 -4.39 -9.56 -15.25
CA GLU A 142 -5.75 -9.04 -15.04
C GLU A 142 -5.98 -8.59 -13.60
N ASN A 143 -5.41 -9.30 -12.62
CA ASN A 143 -5.47 -8.91 -11.22
C ASN A 143 -4.72 -7.58 -10.99
N ILE A 144 -3.54 -7.41 -11.61
CA ILE A 144 -2.76 -6.16 -11.57
C ILE A 144 -3.52 -5.00 -12.23
N LYS A 145 -4.00 -5.22 -13.47
CA LYS A 145 -4.76 -4.23 -14.25
C LYS A 145 -6.00 -3.75 -13.54
N THR A 146 -6.64 -4.57 -12.71
CA THR A 146 -7.83 -4.11 -12.00
C THR A 146 -7.46 -3.40 -10.70
N SER A 147 -6.38 -3.80 -10.02
CA SER A 147 -5.93 -3.20 -8.75
C SER A 147 -5.29 -1.80 -8.91
N LEU A 148 -4.47 -1.57 -9.94
CA LEU A 148 -3.71 -0.33 -10.09
C LEU A 148 -4.57 0.89 -10.48
N PRO A 149 -5.45 0.84 -11.50
CA PRO A 149 -6.23 1.99 -11.94
C PRO A 149 -7.28 2.42 -10.91
N LEU A 150 -7.89 1.46 -10.20
CA LEU A 150 -8.89 1.75 -9.17
C LEU A 150 -8.33 2.53 -7.98
N ALA A 151 -7.02 2.48 -7.76
CA ALA A 151 -6.38 3.12 -6.61
C ALA A 151 -5.40 4.23 -7.02
N SER A 152 -5.24 4.52 -8.31
CA SER A 152 -4.23 5.44 -8.88
C SER A 152 -2.84 5.27 -8.27
N ILE A 153 -2.50 4.08 -7.77
CA ILE A 153 -1.34 3.82 -6.95
C ILE A 153 -0.07 4.05 -7.77
N HIS A 154 0.83 4.89 -7.27
CA HIS A 154 2.18 4.99 -7.80
C HIS A 154 2.99 3.85 -7.16
N ALA A 155 2.76 2.63 -7.62
CA ALA A 155 3.53 1.48 -7.18
C ALA A 155 4.95 1.68 -7.70
N ARG A 156 5.91 1.84 -6.78
CA ARG A 156 7.32 1.94 -7.17
C ARG A 156 7.85 0.55 -7.53
N HIS A 157 7.30 -0.50 -6.91
CA HIS A 157 7.67 -1.89 -7.17
C HIS A 157 6.45 -2.82 -7.09
N LEU A 158 6.20 -3.58 -8.15
CA LEU A 158 5.18 -4.63 -8.23
C LEU A 158 5.90 -5.94 -8.55
N TYR A 159 5.57 -7.00 -7.80
CA TYR A 159 6.29 -8.27 -7.86
C TYR A 159 5.33 -9.48 -7.85
N SER A 160 5.61 -10.52 -8.64
CA SER A 160 4.90 -11.82 -8.60
C SER A 160 5.82 -12.85 -7.94
N ALA A 161 5.31 -13.63 -7.00
CA ALA A 161 6.13 -14.51 -6.19
C ALA A 161 6.83 -15.60 -7.01
N THR A 162 6.17 -16.16 -8.03
CA THR A 162 6.77 -17.15 -8.95
C THR A 162 7.67 -16.55 -10.01
N ARG A 163 7.49 -15.27 -10.35
CA ARG A 163 8.38 -14.57 -11.27
C ARG A 163 9.19 -13.56 -10.47
N CYS A 164 10.43 -13.94 -10.13
CA CYS A 164 11.56 -13.09 -9.72
C CYS A 164 11.88 -11.93 -10.70
N THR A 165 10.94 -11.47 -11.52
CA THR A 165 11.08 -10.35 -12.42
C THR A 165 10.64 -9.08 -11.72
N TRP A 166 11.60 -8.20 -11.47
CA TRP A 166 11.37 -6.77 -11.32
C TRP A 166 10.63 -6.30 -12.56
N GLY A 167 9.30 -6.18 -12.47
CA GLY A 167 8.53 -5.59 -13.55
C GLY A 167 8.88 -4.11 -13.60
N THR A 168 9.89 -3.74 -14.39
CA THR A 168 9.84 -2.42 -15.02
C THR A 168 8.53 -2.37 -15.78
N CYS A 169 7.84 -1.27 -15.57
CA CYS A 169 6.54 -0.96 -16.09
C CYS A 169 6.58 -0.81 -17.62
N ALA A 170 6.94 -1.86 -18.35
CA ALA A 170 7.08 -1.87 -19.80
C ALA A 170 5.79 -2.29 -20.51
N GLN A 171 4.89 -3.01 -19.82
CA GLN A 171 3.59 -3.46 -20.36
C GLN A 171 2.39 -2.61 -19.90
N LEU A 172 2.60 -1.69 -18.95
CA LEU A 172 1.62 -0.73 -18.45
C LEU A 172 2.26 0.64 -18.62
N SER A 173 1.58 1.62 -19.18
CA SER A 173 2.15 2.90 -19.63
C SER A 173 2.56 3.87 -18.49
N CYS A 174 3.18 3.41 -17.40
CA CYS A 174 3.69 4.28 -16.35
C CYS A 174 5.20 4.48 -16.50
N ARG A 175 5.60 5.72 -16.81
CA ARG A 175 7.00 6.16 -16.81
C ARG A 175 7.49 6.17 -15.37
N CYS A 176 8.30 5.18 -14.97
CA CYS A 176 9.09 5.25 -13.76
C CYS A 176 10.57 5.33 -14.17
N SER A 177 11.16 6.52 -14.02
CA SER A 177 12.58 6.78 -14.20
C SER A 177 13.31 6.51 -12.88
N ALA A 178 14.01 5.37 -12.81
CA ALA A 178 15.09 5.13 -11.85
C ALA A 178 15.82 3.82 -12.21
N CYS A 179 16.72 3.89 -13.20
CA CYS A 179 18.11 3.43 -13.07
C CYS A 179 18.97 4.68 -13.30
#